data_AF-A0A3M0CZ80-F1
#
_entry.id   AF-A0A3M0CZ80-F1
#
_cell.length_a   1.000
_cell.length_b   1.000
_cell.length_c   1.000
_cell.angle_alpha   90.00
_cell.angle_beta   90.00
_cell.angle_gamma   90.00
#
_symmetry.space_group_name_H-M   'P 1'
#
loop_
_entity.id
_entity.type
_entity.pdbx_description
1 polymer ?
#
loop_
_entity_poly.entity_id
_entity_poly.type
_entity_poly.pdbx_seq_one_letter_code
_entity_poly.pdbx_strand_id
1 'polypeptide(L)'
;MARLVFVTVPAGKRDAVLDVLDDEGISYTLTDETSNREYTCAVHFPLPTNAVEPILDRLRETGINDDAITVTVETQTVVSRNYDQIKDRFTEDEDSPEQIAREELQSAADDLVPASLPIYAAMTIVSAIIATAGLLLDSAAVVVGSMVIAPLIGPAMATSVGTVFRDRDLFRDGVKLQIIGATLTIVSAALFAILIRTGNLVPPGLDILSISQIRERFRPDVLSLVVALGSGAAGVISLASGVSSALVGVMIAVALVPPAATVGIAIAWGNTALAVGSGVLLLVNLLSINLAALLVLWYMGYRPEKWFRIEQTRKTFVKRVGVLLISILILSAFLGTVTFSSYQTATSEQSIQNDIRSILDEPVYSEFVLLEVQFEYSENLLAQRPSKVTILIGAPRGEIPPELGDRLNTRIDEIAGRNVAVQVRYLTVQEPG
;
A
#
# COMPACT_ATOMS: atom_id res chain seq x y z
N MET A 1 -6.47 28.68 0.84
CA MET A 1 -6.69 28.88 -0.62
C MET A 1 -8.05 29.54 -0.82
N ALA A 2 -8.35 30.00 -2.04
CA ALA A 2 -9.60 30.68 -2.37
C ALA A 2 -10.30 29.98 -3.54
N ARG A 3 -11.63 29.93 -3.50
CA ARG A 3 -12.48 29.37 -4.55
C ARG A 3 -13.42 30.44 -5.07
N LEU A 4 -13.57 30.54 -6.38
CA LEU A 4 -14.65 31.29 -7.01
C LEU A 4 -15.78 30.32 -7.28
N VAL A 5 -16.94 30.56 -6.68
CA VAL A 5 -18.13 29.74 -6.83
C VAL A 5 -19.08 30.43 -7.81
N PHE A 6 -19.57 29.66 -8.78
CA PHE A 6 -20.59 30.04 -9.73
C PHE A 6 -21.80 29.15 -9.51
N VAL A 7 -22.98 29.73 -9.30
CA VAL A 7 -24.24 28.98 -9.11
C VAL A 7 -25.33 29.56 -10.01
N THR A 8 -26.00 28.72 -10.79
CA THR A 8 -27.22 29.12 -11.51
C THR A 8 -28.43 29.07 -10.57
N VAL A 9 -29.29 30.08 -10.66
CA VAL A 9 -30.42 30.25 -9.73
C VAL A 9 -31.75 29.93 -10.43
N PRO A 10 -32.49 28.91 -9.96
CA PRO A 10 -33.80 28.57 -10.50
C PRO A 10 -34.82 29.71 -10.40
N ALA A 11 -35.83 29.70 -11.27
CA ALA A 11 -36.91 30.68 -11.21
C ALA A 11 -37.63 30.69 -9.84
N GLY A 12 -37.83 31.89 -9.29
CA GLY A 12 -38.48 32.09 -7.98
C GLY A 12 -37.59 31.86 -6.76
N LYS A 13 -36.30 31.59 -6.95
CA LYS A 13 -35.32 31.41 -5.85
C LYS A 13 -34.32 32.54 -5.70
N ARG A 14 -34.31 33.52 -6.62
CA ARG A 14 -33.37 34.66 -6.63
C ARG A 14 -33.24 35.32 -5.26
N ASP A 15 -34.33 35.83 -4.71
CA ASP A 15 -34.27 36.60 -3.45
C ASP A 15 -33.78 35.73 -2.30
N ALA A 16 -34.25 34.49 -2.18
CA ALA A 16 -33.80 33.57 -1.13
C ALA A 16 -32.29 33.26 -1.20
N VAL A 17 -31.72 33.17 -2.41
CA VAL A 17 -30.27 32.95 -2.60
C VAL A 17 -29.48 34.20 -2.24
N LEU A 18 -29.96 35.38 -2.63
CA LEU A 18 -29.31 36.64 -2.31
C LEU A 18 -29.35 36.93 -0.81
N ASP A 19 -30.49 36.66 -0.15
CA ASP A 19 -30.66 36.81 1.29
C ASP A 19 -29.60 35.98 2.06
N VAL A 20 -29.34 34.73 1.64
CA VAL A 20 -28.29 33.90 2.27
C VAL A 20 -26.89 34.50 2.10
N LEU A 21 -26.57 35.04 0.92
CA LEU A 21 -25.26 35.63 0.67
C LEU A 21 -25.09 36.95 1.43
N ASP A 22 -26.13 37.77 1.50
CA ASP A 22 -26.16 39.02 2.24
C ASP A 22 -26.07 38.78 3.76
N ASP A 23 -26.81 37.81 4.29
CA ASP A 23 -26.76 37.39 5.71
C ASP A 23 -25.35 36.92 6.11
N GLU A 24 -24.62 36.31 5.18
CA GLU A 24 -23.25 35.85 5.37
C GLU A 24 -22.18 36.91 5.04
N GLY A 25 -22.60 38.12 4.62
CA GLY A 25 -21.71 39.22 4.27
C GLY A 25 -20.86 38.98 3.00
N ILE A 26 -21.26 38.03 2.16
CA ILE A 26 -20.53 37.60 0.96
C ILE A 26 -20.76 38.59 -0.17
N SER A 27 -19.67 39.18 -0.70
CA SER A 27 -19.76 39.98 -1.92
C SER A 27 -19.96 39.07 -3.13
N TYR A 28 -20.98 39.37 -3.94
CA TYR A 28 -21.30 38.59 -5.14
C TYR A 28 -21.51 39.48 -6.37
N THR A 29 -21.36 38.89 -7.55
CA THR A 29 -21.74 39.48 -8.85
C THR A 29 -22.88 38.68 -9.43
N LEU A 30 -23.94 39.35 -9.87
CA LEU A 30 -25.11 38.73 -10.49
C LEU A 30 -25.13 39.00 -11.99
N THR A 31 -25.35 37.95 -12.77
CA THR A 31 -25.53 38.00 -14.23
C THR A 31 -26.92 37.46 -14.55
N ASP A 32 -27.77 38.23 -15.22
CA ASP A 32 -29.09 37.74 -15.63
C ASP A 32 -28.94 36.67 -16.73
N GLU A 33 -29.69 35.57 -16.60
CA GLU A 33 -29.69 34.48 -17.58
C GLU A 33 -30.75 34.74 -18.64
N THR A 34 -30.38 34.67 -19.92
CA THR A 34 -31.26 35.05 -21.05
C THR A 34 -31.53 33.90 -22.00
N SER A 35 -30.84 32.77 -21.84
CA SER A 35 -30.90 31.64 -22.79
C SER A 35 -32.07 30.68 -22.53
N ASN A 36 -32.47 30.47 -21.28
CA ASN A 36 -33.44 29.42 -20.94
C ASN A 36 -34.39 29.85 -19.80
N ARG A 37 -35.63 29.35 -19.79
CA ARG A 37 -36.68 29.74 -18.81
C ARG A 37 -36.53 29.09 -17.42
N GLU A 38 -35.66 28.10 -17.28
CA GLU A 38 -35.47 27.35 -16.03
C GLU A 38 -34.66 28.12 -14.98
N TYR A 39 -33.72 28.96 -15.43
CA TYR A 39 -32.86 29.77 -14.58
C TYR A 39 -33.14 31.26 -14.81
N THR A 40 -33.00 32.06 -13.77
CA THR A 40 -33.26 33.51 -13.83
C THR A 40 -31.99 34.35 -13.80
N CYS A 41 -30.96 33.86 -13.13
CA CYS A 41 -29.66 34.51 -13.06
C CYS A 41 -28.59 33.49 -12.66
N ALA A 42 -27.34 33.91 -12.77
CA ALA A 42 -26.20 33.23 -12.19
C ALA A 42 -25.46 34.17 -11.24
N VAL A 43 -25.01 33.62 -10.11
CA VAL A 43 -24.34 34.37 -9.05
C VAL A 43 -22.91 33.87 -8.91
N HIS A 44 -21.96 34.82 -8.87
CA HIS A 44 -20.53 34.55 -8.75
C HIS A 44 -20.02 35.17 -7.45
N PHE A 45 -19.37 34.39 -6.60
CA PHE A 45 -18.84 34.89 -5.33
C PHE A 45 -17.56 34.16 -4.92
N PRO A 46 -16.54 34.88 -4.43
CA PRO A 46 -15.32 34.27 -3.90
C PRO A 46 -15.52 33.82 -2.45
N LEU A 47 -15.04 32.63 -2.13
CA LEU A 47 -15.06 32.06 -0.78
C LEU A 47 -13.69 31.50 -0.40
N PRO A 48 -13.28 31.58 0.88
CA PRO A 48 -12.18 30.75 1.37
C PRO A 48 -12.60 29.27 1.30
N THR A 49 -11.63 28.37 1.11
CA THR A 49 -11.89 26.93 0.84
C THR A 49 -12.82 26.28 1.86
N ASN A 50 -12.63 26.56 3.14
CA ASN A 50 -13.44 26.05 4.25
C ASN A 50 -14.87 26.62 4.33
N ALA A 51 -15.15 27.77 3.69
CA ALA A 51 -16.49 28.35 3.64
C ALA A 51 -17.32 27.82 2.47
N VAL A 52 -16.73 27.10 1.50
CA VAL A 52 -17.47 26.64 0.32
C VAL A 52 -18.59 25.68 0.72
N GLU A 53 -18.30 24.63 1.48
CA GLU A 53 -19.30 23.62 1.87
C GLU A 53 -20.42 24.21 2.74
N PRO A 54 -20.15 24.95 3.84
CA PRO A 54 -21.22 25.52 4.66
C PRO A 54 -22.16 26.46 3.89
N ILE A 55 -21.62 27.24 2.95
CA ILE A 55 -22.43 28.16 2.13
C ILE A 55 -23.24 27.39 1.10
N LEU A 56 -22.66 26.38 0.44
CA LEU A 56 -23.40 25.52 -0.49
C LEU A 56 -24.53 24.75 0.22
N ASP A 57 -24.30 24.25 1.44
CA ASP A 57 -25.32 23.58 2.25
C ASP A 57 -26.51 24.52 2.53
N ARG A 58 -26.25 25.76 2.96
CA ARG A 58 -27.31 26.77 3.17
C ARG A 58 -28.04 27.11 1.89
N LEU A 59 -27.33 27.24 0.77
CA LEU A 59 -27.96 27.48 -0.52
C LEU A 59 -28.86 26.31 -0.95
N ARG A 60 -28.47 25.06 -0.71
CA ARG A 60 -29.32 23.88 -0.93
C ARG A 60 -30.59 23.90 -0.07
N GLU A 61 -30.50 24.34 1.19
CA GLU A 61 -31.66 24.49 2.08
C GLU A 61 -32.71 25.49 1.55
N THR A 62 -32.30 26.50 0.77
CA THR A 62 -33.24 27.44 0.12
C THR A 62 -34.00 26.84 -1.06
N GLY A 63 -33.65 25.62 -1.47
CA GLY A 63 -34.25 24.92 -2.61
C GLY A 63 -33.53 25.19 -3.92
N ILE A 64 -32.23 25.51 -3.88
CA ILE A 64 -31.34 25.21 -5.00
C ILE A 64 -31.24 23.68 -5.07
N ASN A 65 -32.01 23.07 -5.97
CA ASN A 65 -32.00 21.62 -6.19
C ASN A 65 -30.70 21.16 -6.89
N ASP A 66 -30.49 19.85 -6.97
CA ASP A 66 -29.42 19.19 -7.74
C ASP A 66 -29.38 19.60 -9.23
N ASP A 67 -30.43 20.23 -9.75
CA ASP A 67 -30.51 20.72 -11.14
C ASP A 67 -29.71 22.01 -11.36
N ALA A 68 -29.35 22.74 -10.30
CA ALA A 68 -28.56 23.95 -10.42
C ALA A 68 -27.11 23.64 -10.81
N ILE A 69 -26.58 24.40 -11.77
CA ILE A 69 -25.20 24.27 -12.20
C ILE A 69 -24.35 25.02 -11.17
N THR A 70 -23.54 24.25 -10.43
CA THR A 70 -22.53 24.77 -9.52
C THR A 70 -21.14 24.49 -10.10
N VAL A 71 -20.34 25.53 -10.27
CA VAL A 71 -18.95 25.43 -10.72
C VAL A 71 -18.05 26.09 -9.69
N THR A 72 -17.06 25.35 -9.20
CA THR A 72 -16.08 25.83 -8.24
C THR A 72 -14.71 25.87 -8.92
N VAL A 73 -14.09 27.05 -8.95
CA VAL A 73 -12.78 27.25 -9.60
C VAL A 73 -11.76 27.69 -8.56
N GLU A 74 -10.59 27.07 -8.58
CA GLU A 74 -9.46 27.53 -7.77
C GLU A 74 -8.95 28.89 -8.24
N THR A 75 -8.81 29.83 -7.31
CA THR A 75 -8.31 31.17 -7.58
C THR A 75 -6.94 31.37 -6.95
N GLN A 76 -6.04 32.03 -7.68
CA GLN A 76 -4.70 32.32 -7.19
C GLN A 76 -4.69 33.44 -6.13
N THR A 77 -5.57 34.44 -6.27
CA THR A 77 -5.67 35.56 -5.32
C THR A 77 -7.06 36.19 -5.42
N VAL A 78 -7.61 36.55 -4.26
CA VAL A 78 -8.80 37.39 -4.13
C VAL A 78 -8.40 38.63 -3.33
N VAL A 79 -8.72 39.82 -3.84
CA VAL A 79 -8.44 41.10 -3.16
C VAL A 79 -9.77 41.78 -2.85
N SER A 80 -10.26 41.63 -1.62
CA SER A 80 -11.48 42.28 -1.15
C SER A 80 -11.50 42.33 0.38
N ARG A 81 -11.88 43.48 0.94
CA ARG A 81 -12.01 43.64 2.40
C ARG A 81 -13.06 42.69 2.99
N ASN A 82 -14.16 42.49 2.28
CA ASN A 82 -15.22 41.55 2.69
C ASN A 82 -14.69 40.11 2.68
N TYR A 83 -13.88 39.75 1.68
CA TYR A 83 -13.27 38.43 1.61
C TYR A 83 -12.34 38.18 2.80
N ASP A 84 -11.50 39.15 3.16
CA ASP A 84 -10.59 39.03 4.30
C ASP A 84 -11.37 38.82 5.62
N GLN A 85 -12.47 39.55 5.82
CA GLN A 85 -13.35 39.36 7.00
C GLN A 85 -13.99 37.97 7.05
N ILE A 86 -14.47 37.46 5.90
CA ILE A 86 -15.03 36.11 5.81
C ILE A 86 -13.94 35.08 6.09
N LYS A 87 -12.76 35.25 5.48
CA LYS A 87 -11.62 34.37 5.68
C LYS A 87 -11.24 34.30 7.16
N ASP A 88 -11.11 35.44 7.84
CA ASP A 88 -10.76 35.48 9.27
C ASP A 88 -11.83 34.76 10.11
N ARG A 89 -13.12 35.04 9.88
CA ARG A 89 -14.23 34.36 10.57
C ARG A 89 -14.20 32.84 10.41
N PHE A 90 -13.93 32.34 9.21
CA PHE A 90 -13.88 30.89 8.95
C PHE A 90 -12.53 30.26 9.35
N THR A 91 -11.47 31.06 9.55
CA THR A 91 -10.15 30.57 10.00
C THR A 91 -10.02 30.56 11.54
N GLU A 92 -10.74 31.45 12.23
CA GLU A 92 -10.75 31.55 13.70
C GLU A 92 -11.50 30.40 14.40
N ASP A 93 -12.34 29.64 13.67
CA ASP A 93 -12.84 28.36 14.13
C ASP A 93 -11.69 27.32 14.13
N GLU A 94 -10.85 27.34 15.17
CA GLU A 94 -9.65 26.50 15.34
C GLU A 94 -9.91 24.99 15.18
N ASP A 95 -11.17 24.54 15.27
CA ASP A 95 -11.58 23.14 15.18
C ASP A 95 -11.83 22.64 13.74
N SER A 96 -11.80 23.50 12.71
CA SER A 96 -12.12 23.11 11.32
C SER A 96 -10.88 23.15 10.41
N PRO A 97 -10.28 21.98 10.06
CA PRO A 97 -9.16 21.94 9.13
C PRO A 97 -9.54 22.55 7.77
N GLU A 98 -8.57 23.15 7.08
CA GLU A 98 -8.78 23.63 5.71
C GLU A 98 -9.07 22.43 4.79
N GLN A 99 -10.33 22.34 4.36
CA GLN A 99 -10.91 21.20 3.66
C GLN A 99 -11.71 21.66 2.44
N ILE A 100 -11.52 20.98 1.31
CA ILE A 100 -12.28 21.22 0.09
C ILE A 100 -13.70 20.69 0.20
N ALA A 101 -14.61 21.24 -0.60
CA ALA A 101 -16.01 20.82 -0.67
C ALA A 101 -16.15 19.35 -1.11
N ARG A 102 -17.29 18.73 -0.79
CA ARG A 102 -17.56 17.31 -1.06
C ARG A 102 -17.47 16.96 -2.55
N GLU A 103 -18.08 17.78 -3.39
CA GLU A 103 -18.08 17.60 -4.84
C GLU A 103 -16.68 17.81 -5.40
N GLU A 104 -15.93 18.79 -4.86
CA GLU A 104 -14.53 19.01 -5.23
C GLU A 104 -13.66 17.80 -4.87
N LEU A 105 -13.86 17.18 -3.70
CA LEU A 105 -13.16 15.97 -3.28
C LEU A 105 -13.50 14.76 -4.17
N GLN A 106 -14.76 14.62 -4.58
CA GLN A 106 -15.18 13.55 -5.50
C GLN A 106 -14.55 13.74 -6.88
N SER A 107 -14.61 14.95 -7.44
CA SER A 107 -13.96 15.27 -8.71
C SER A 107 -12.44 15.09 -8.64
N ALA A 108 -11.80 15.53 -7.55
CA ALA A 108 -10.37 15.34 -7.36
C ALA A 108 -9.98 13.85 -7.28
N ALA A 109 -10.83 13.00 -6.72
CA ALA A 109 -10.59 11.56 -6.71
C ALA A 109 -10.82 10.90 -8.08
N ASP A 110 -11.82 11.36 -8.83
CA ASP A 110 -12.12 10.91 -10.19
C ASP A 110 -11.02 11.31 -11.17
N ASP A 111 -10.47 12.53 -11.06
CA ASP A 111 -9.35 13.02 -11.88
C ASP A 111 -8.05 12.20 -11.67
N LEU A 112 -7.91 11.55 -10.51
CA LEU A 112 -6.79 10.64 -10.26
C LEU A 112 -7.00 9.26 -10.90
N VAL A 113 -8.22 8.91 -11.29
CA VAL A 113 -8.50 7.69 -12.06
C VAL A 113 -7.89 7.86 -13.45
N PRO A 114 -7.02 6.94 -13.89
CA PRO A 114 -6.36 7.05 -15.17
C PRO A 114 -7.38 7.05 -16.33
N ALA A 115 -7.44 8.16 -17.07
CA ALA A 115 -8.29 8.31 -18.25
C ALA A 115 -7.98 7.29 -19.37
N SER A 116 -6.78 6.70 -19.36
CA SER A 116 -6.37 5.69 -20.34
C SER A 116 -5.72 4.46 -19.69
N LEU A 117 -6.44 3.34 -19.76
CA LEU A 117 -5.93 2.04 -19.32
C LEU A 117 -4.58 1.64 -19.96
N PRO A 118 -4.30 1.94 -21.25
CA PRO A 118 -3.00 1.63 -21.84
C PRO A 118 -1.83 2.38 -21.21
N ILE A 119 -1.99 3.67 -20.89
CA ILE A 119 -0.92 4.45 -20.24
C ILE A 119 -0.71 3.96 -18.82
N TYR A 120 -1.81 3.73 -18.07
CA TYR A 120 -1.76 3.14 -16.75
C TYR A 120 -1.00 1.80 -16.76
N ALA A 121 -1.32 0.93 -17.71
CA ALA A 121 -0.67 -0.37 -17.86
C ALA A 121 0.82 -0.21 -18.20
N ALA A 122 1.15 0.65 -19.17
CA ALA A 122 2.54 0.90 -19.55
C ALA A 122 3.40 1.41 -18.39
N MET A 123 2.92 2.41 -17.65
CA MET A 123 3.62 2.93 -16.47
C MET A 123 3.78 1.88 -15.38
N THR A 124 2.74 1.07 -15.14
CA THR A 124 2.78 -0.04 -14.16
C THR A 124 3.80 -1.10 -14.57
N ILE A 125 3.85 -1.49 -15.86
CA ILE A 125 4.82 -2.46 -16.38
C ILE A 125 6.24 -1.92 -16.24
N VAL A 126 6.48 -0.67 -16.65
CA VAL A 126 7.80 -0.03 -16.54
C VAL A 126 8.25 0.05 -15.09
N SER A 127 7.36 0.49 -14.19
CA SER A 127 7.62 0.50 -12.74
C SER A 127 7.96 -0.90 -12.22
N ALA A 128 7.19 -1.93 -12.58
CA ALA A 128 7.42 -3.30 -12.14
C ALA A 128 8.78 -3.85 -12.59
N ILE A 129 9.19 -3.57 -13.84
CA ILE A 129 10.49 -3.96 -14.39
C ILE A 129 11.62 -3.28 -13.60
N ILE A 130 11.54 -1.96 -13.41
CA ILE A 130 12.56 -1.20 -12.68
C ILE A 130 12.62 -1.64 -11.21
N ALA A 131 11.46 -1.88 -10.58
CA ALA A 131 11.38 -2.40 -9.21
C ALA A 131 12.06 -3.76 -9.10
N THR A 132 11.79 -4.67 -10.04
CA THR A 132 12.38 -6.00 -10.07
C THR A 132 13.90 -5.92 -10.25
N ALA A 133 14.38 -5.09 -11.18
CA ALA A 133 15.80 -4.84 -11.36
C ALA A 133 16.44 -4.25 -10.10
N GLY A 134 15.81 -3.25 -9.49
CA GLY A 134 16.28 -2.61 -8.26
C GLY A 134 16.37 -3.57 -7.09
N LEU A 135 15.38 -4.45 -6.91
CA LEU A 135 15.39 -5.50 -5.90
C LEU A 135 16.53 -6.49 -6.13
N LEU A 136 16.72 -6.98 -7.36
CA LEU A 136 17.78 -7.94 -7.70
C LEU A 136 19.19 -7.34 -7.60
N LEU A 137 19.32 -6.02 -7.80
CA LEU A 137 20.55 -5.27 -7.63
C LEU A 137 20.81 -4.85 -6.16
N ASP A 138 19.92 -5.21 -5.23
CA ASP A 138 19.95 -4.76 -3.83
C ASP A 138 20.02 -3.21 -3.69
N SER A 139 19.41 -2.47 -4.64
CA SER A 139 19.51 -1.02 -4.73
C SER A 139 18.22 -0.32 -4.30
N ALA A 140 18.19 0.14 -3.05
CA ALA A 140 17.07 0.90 -2.51
C ALA A 140 16.74 2.15 -3.35
N ALA A 141 17.75 2.83 -3.92
CA ALA A 141 17.54 4.01 -4.76
C ALA A 141 16.76 3.70 -6.05
N VAL A 142 17.09 2.60 -6.73
CA VAL A 142 16.38 2.17 -7.95
C VAL A 142 14.97 1.71 -7.61
N VAL A 143 14.80 1.01 -6.48
CA VAL A 143 13.50 0.61 -5.95
C VAL A 143 12.64 1.83 -5.67
N VAL A 144 13.17 2.89 -5.06
CA VAL A 144 12.45 4.15 -4.85
C VAL A 144 12.10 4.84 -6.17
N GLY A 145 13.03 4.89 -7.13
CA GLY A 145 12.77 5.44 -8.46
C GLY A 145 11.61 4.74 -9.18
N SER A 146 11.48 3.42 -9.01
CA SER A 146 10.36 2.66 -9.58
C SER A 146 8.99 3.08 -9.01
N MET A 147 8.93 3.47 -7.74
CA MET A 147 7.68 3.83 -7.05
C MET A 147 7.12 5.16 -7.54
N VAL A 148 8.00 6.12 -7.89
CA VAL A 148 7.60 7.43 -8.41
C VAL A 148 6.87 7.32 -9.75
N ILE A 149 7.16 6.27 -10.51
CA ILE A 149 6.55 6.01 -11.83
C ILE A 149 5.16 5.38 -11.69
N ALA A 150 4.90 4.63 -10.62
CA ALA A 150 3.70 3.82 -10.48
C ALA A 150 2.45 4.68 -10.17
N PRO A 151 1.40 4.65 -11.01
CA PRO A 151 0.19 5.46 -10.82
C PRO A 151 -0.79 4.82 -9.80
N LEU A 152 -0.35 4.58 -8.57
CA LEU A 152 -1.12 3.79 -7.59
C LEU A 152 -1.99 4.63 -6.63
N ILE A 153 -1.85 5.95 -6.62
CA ILE A 153 -2.66 6.83 -5.75
C ILE A 153 -4.13 6.86 -6.14
N GLY A 154 -4.43 7.04 -7.42
CA GLY A 154 -5.81 7.19 -7.90
C GLY A 154 -6.72 6.03 -7.55
N PRO A 155 -6.33 4.77 -7.83
CA PRO A 155 -7.13 3.61 -7.47
C PRO A 155 -7.44 3.53 -5.96
N ALA A 156 -6.52 3.94 -5.08
CA ALA A 156 -6.72 3.98 -3.63
C ALA A 156 -7.68 5.09 -3.20
N MET A 157 -7.52 6.29 -3.76
CA MET A 157 -8.37 7.44 -3.46
C MET A 157 -9.80 7.24 -3.97
N ALA A 158 -9.97 6.81 -5.23
CA ALA A 158 -11.28 6.51 -5.82
C ALA A 158 -12.07 5.47 -5.00
N THR A 159 -11.39 4.41 -4.53
CA THR A 159 -12.02 3.39 -3.68
C THR A 159 -12.50 3.96 -2.35
N SER A 160 -11.68 4.80 -1.71
CA SER A 160 -11.97 5.37 -0.39
C SER A 160 -13.05 6.45 -0.46
N VAL A 161 -12.92 7.38 -1.40
CA VAL A 161 -13.88 8.46 -1.67
C VAL A 161 -15.21 7.90 -2.15
N GLY A 162 -15.22 7.01 -3.15
CA GLY A 162 -16.45 6.34 -3.59
C GLY A 162 -17.14 5.52 -2.49
N THR A 163 -16.37 5.02 -1.50
CA THR A 163 -16.96 4.38 -0.31
C THR A 163 -17.69 5.37 0.59
N VAL A 164 -17.10 6.53 0.85
CA VAL A 164 -17.66 7.56 1.75
C VAL A 164 -18.90 8.19 1.13
N PHE A 165 -18.83 8.57 -0.15
CA PHE A 165 -19.91 9.24 -0.87
C PHE A 165 -20.94 8.29 -1.49
N ARG A 166 -20.73 6.97 -1.34
CA ARG A 166 -21.58 5.91 -1.92
C ARG A 166 -21.66 5.93 -3.45
N ASP A 167 -20.69 6.55 -4.10
CA ASP A 167 -20.49 6.42 -5.53
C ASP A 167 -20.01 4.99 -5.83
N ARG A 168 -20.91 4.19 -6.41
CA ARG A 168 -20.63 2.78 -6.71
C ARG A 168 -19.70 2.63 -7.90
N ASP A 169 -19.72 3.57 -8.83
CA ASP A 169 -18.96 3.47 -10.06
C ASP A 169 -17.51 3.88 -9.77
N LEU A 170 -17.30 5.00 -9.08
CA LEU A 170 -15.97 5.41 -8.59
C LEU A 170 -15.33 4.35 -7.67
N PHE A 171 -16.13 3.76 -6.77
CA PHE A 171 -15.65 2.65 -5.93
C PHE A 171 -15.23 1.43 -6.75
N ARG A 172 -16.03 1.04 -7.75
CA ARG A 172 -15.75 -0.14 -8.59
C ARG A 172 -14.53 0.09 -9.45
N ASP A 173 -14.39 1.28 -10.04
CA ASP A 173 -13.26 1.62 -10.87
C ASP A 173 -11.97 1.66 -10.06
N GLY A 174 -12.01 2.24 -8.85
CA GLY A 174 -10.91 2.18 -7.90
C GLY A 174 -10.47 0.75 -7.57
N VAL A 175 -11.40 -0.12 -7.16
CA VAL A 175 -11.08 -1.52 -6.81
C VAL A 175 -10.58 -2.31 -8.02
N LYS A 176 -11.23 -2.14 -9.18
CA LYS A 176 -10.83 -2.80 -10.43
C LYS A 176 -9.41 -2.42 -10.82
N LEU A 177 -9.07 -1.14 -10.75
CA LEU A 177 -7.73 -0.67 -11.06
C LEU A 177 -6.69 -1.14 -10.05
N GLN A 178 -7.01 -1.20 -8.75
CA GLN A 178 -6.09 -1.78 -7.76
C GLN A 178 -5.76 -3.25 -8.09
N ILE A 179 -6.78 -4.04 -8.45
CA ILE A 179 -6.60 -5.46 -8.81
C ILE A 179 -5.79 -5.58 -10.11
N ILE A 180 -6.12 -4.79 -11.14
CA ILE A 180 -5.40 -4.79 -12.42
C ILE A 180 -3.94 -4.37 -12.20
N GLY A 181 -3.70 -3.28 -11.47
CA GLY A 181 -2.36 -2.77 -11.17
C GLY A 181 -1.50 -3.76 -10.40
N ALA A 182 -2.05 -4.35 -9.33
CA ALA A 182 -1.35 -5.38 -8.55
C ALA A 182 -1.02 -6.61 -9.42
N THR A 183 -2.02 -7.12 -10.17
CA THR A 183 -1.83 -8.28 -11.05
C THR A 183 -0.79 -8.01 -12.12
N LEU A 184 -0.88 -6.85 -12.78
CA LEU A 184 0.04 -6.45 -13.83
C LEU A 184 1.45 -6.29 -13.29
N THR A 185 1.60 -5.67 -12.11
CA THR A 185 2.90 -5.55 -11.42
C THR A 185 3.52 -6.92 -11.15
N ILE A 186 2.74 -7.85 -10.57
CA ILE A 186 3.20 -9.22 -10.26
C ILE A 186 3.59 -9.97 -11.54
N VAL A 187 2.74 -9.94 -12.56
CA VAL A 187 2.97 -10.66 -13.82
C VAL A 187 4.18 -10.09 -14.56
N SER A 188 4.29 -8.77 -14.68
CA SER A 188 5.44 -8.12 -15.32
C SER A 188 6.74 -8.38 -14.58
N ALA A 189 6.72 -8.30 -13.24
CA ALA A 189 7.87 -8.65 -12.41
C ALA A 189 8.26 -10.12 -12.59
N ALA A 190 7.31 -11.05 -12.58
CA ALA A 190 7.56 -12.48 -12.79
C ALA A 190 8.14 -12.76 -14.17
N LEU A 191 7.56 -12.21 -15.23
CA LEU A 191 8.04 -12.39 -16.61
C LEU A 191 9.46 -11.85 -16.78
N PHE A 192 9.74 -10.66 -16.26
CA PHE A 192 11.06 -10.05 -16.33
C PHE A 192 12.09 -10.83 -15.50
N ALA A 193 11.72 -11.25 -14.30
CA ALA A 193 12.54 -12.10 -13.44
C ALA A 193 12.87 -13.45 -14.09
N ILE A 194 11.89 -14.09 -14.74
CA ILE A 194 12.10 -15.32 -15.54
C ILE A 194 13.06 -15.06 -16.70
N LEU A 195 12.87 -13.96 -17.44
CA LEU A 195 13.71 -13.60 -18.59
C LEU A 195 15.18 -13.41 -18.17
N ILE A 196 15.42 -12.72 -17.06
CA ILE A 196 16.77 -12.52 -16.51
C ILE A 196 17.38 -13.86 -16.08
N ARG A 197 16.59 -14.69 -15.38
CA ARG A 197 17.03 -16.00 -14.88
C ARG A 197 17.40 -16.96 -16.02
N THR A 198 16.56 -17.07 -17.04
CA THR A 198 16.79 -17.98 -18.18
C THR A 198 17.82 -17.42 -19.17
N GLY A 199 17.96 -16.09 -19.24
CA GLY A 199 18.96 -15.41 -20.05
C GLY A 199 20.39 -15.45 -19.48
N ASN A 200 20.62 -16.12 -18.34
CA ASN A 200 21.91 -16.16 -17.63
C ASN A 200 22.50 -14.76 -17.33
N LEU A 201 21.62 -13.76 -17.13
CA LEU A 201 22.00 -12.40 -16.78
C LEU A 201 22.32 -12.25 -15.27
N VAL A 202 22.01 -13.27 -14.48
CA VAL A 202 22.29 -13.38 -13.04
C VAL A 202 23.02 -14.70 -12.79
N PRO A 203 23.94 -14.77 -11.81
CA PRO A 203 24.68 -16.00 -11.53
C PRO A 203 23.77 -17.22 -11.28
N PRO A 204 24.06 -18.37 -11.90
CA PRO A 204 23.33 -19.60 -11.62
C PRO A 204 23.51 -19.98 -10.15
N GLY A 205 22.39 -20.27 -9.47
CA GLY A 205 22.40 -20.57 -8.03
C GLY A 205 22.25 -19.35 -7.12
N LEU A 206 21.91 -18.16 -7.65
CA LEU A 206 21.59 -17.00 -6.81
C LEU A 206 20.44 -17.33 -5.83
N ASP A 207 20.74 -17.23 -4.54
CA ASP A 207 19.76 -17.25 -3.47
C ASP A 207 19.14 -15.86 -3.30
N ILE A 208 17.88 -15.71 -3.69
CA ILE A 208 17.13 -14.46 -3.56
C ILE A 208 16.90 -14.03 -2.10
N LEU A 209 17.01 -14.93 -1.12
CA LEU A 209 16.87 -14.60 0.31
C LEU A 209 18.15 -13.97 0.89
N SER A 210 19.28 -14.10 0.20
CA SER A 210 20.52 -13.43 0.56
C SER A 210 20.44 -11.91 0.33
N ILE A 211 19.63 -11.49 -0.65
CA ILE A 211 19.39 -10.09 -1.03
C ILE A 211 18.58 -9.38 0.06
N SER A 212 19.15 -8.31 0.62
CA SER A 212 18.56 -7.59 1.75
C SER A 212 17.20 -6.98 1.40
N GLN A 213 17.11 -6.31 0.24
CA GLN A 213 15.88 -5.68 -0.25
C GLN A 213 14.72 -6.67 -0.46
N ILE A 214 15.01 -7.94 -0.79
CA ILE A 214 13.98 -8.99 -0.94
C ILE A 214 13.62 -9.58 0.42
N ARG A 215 14.63 -9.88 1.25
CA ARG A 215 14.45 -10.44 2.59
C ARG A 215 13.63 -9.54 3.50
N GLU A 216 13.80 -8.22 3.40
CA GLU A 216 13.00 -7.23 4.14
C GLU A 216 11.52 -7.25 3.78
N ARG A 217 11.13 -7.74 2.60
CA ARG A 217 9.72 -7.88 2.19
C ARG A 217 9.12 -9.22 2.58
N PHE A 218 9.96 -10.18 2.94
CA PHE A 218 9.54 -11.48 3.48
C PHE A 218 9.21 -11.42 4.98
N ARG A 219 9.88 -10.54 5.73
CA ARG A 219 9.66 -10.37 7.17
C ARG A 219 8.52 -9.36 7.39
N PRO A 220 7.38 -9.78 7.94
CA PRO A 220 6.31 -8.86 8.32
C PRO A 220 6.86 -7.93 9.39
N ASP A 221 6.76 -6.65 9.11
CA ASP A 221 7.12 -5.64 10.08
C ASP A 221 5.84 -4.93 10.50
N VAL A 222 5.60 -4.85 11.81
CA VAL A 222 4.50 -4.03 12.33
C VAL A 222 4.67 -2.58 11.86
N LEU A 223 5.91 -2.14 11.63
CA LEU A 223 6.19 -0.83 11.08
C LEU A 223 5.73 -0.69 9.62
N SER A 224 5.67 -1.76 8.82
CA SER A 224 5.12 -1.67 7.46
C SER A 224 3.61 -1.39 7.47
N LEU A 225 2.89 -1.88 8.48
CA LEU A 225 1.48 -1.53 8.69
C LEU A 225 1.33 -0.04 9.05
N VAL A 226 2.20 0.49 9.91
CA VAL A 226 2.23 1.93 10.24
C VAL A 226 2.47 2.77 8.99
N VAL A 227 3.41 2.35 8.13
CA VAL A 227 3.65 3.01 6.85
C VAL A 227 2.42 2.96 5.95
N ALA A 228 1.78 1.80 5.79
CA ALA A 228 0.58 1.67 4.95
C ALA A 228 -0.59 2.52 5.45
N LEU A 229 -0.86 2.52 6.76
CA LEU A 229 -1.89 3.36 7.37
C LEU A 229 -1.55 4.85 7.23
N GLY A 230 -0.29 5.22 7.47
CA GLY A 230 0.22 6.58 7.31
C GLY A 230 0.11 7.08 5.87
N SER A 231 0.45 6.26 4.88
CA SER A 231 0.31 6.58 3.45
C SER A 231 -1.15 6.81 3.05
N GLY A 232 -2.07 5.98 3.55
CA GLY A 232 -3.51 6.16 3.30
C GLY A 232 -4.06 7.43 3.95
N ALA A 233 -3.69 7.70 5.20
CA ALA A 233 -4.06 8.91 5.91
C ALA A 233 -3.51 10.17 5.23
N ALA A 234 -2.20 10.21 4.97
CA ALA A 234 -1.56 11.34 4.28
C ALA A 234 -2.16 11.57 2.90
N GLY A 235 -2.51 10.51 2.17
CA GLY A 235 -3.02 10.63 0.82
C GLY A 235 -4.39 11.26 0.78
N VAL A 236 -5.26 10.86 1.71
CA VAL A 236 -6.59 11.44 1.77
C VAL A 236 -6.59 12.83 2.40
N ILE A 237 -5.69 13.13 3.34
CA ILE A 237 -5.50 14.49 3.87
C ILE A 237 -5.02 15.41 2.75
N SER A 238 -4.01 15.00 1.97
CA SER A 238 -3.53 15.80 0.83
C SER A 238 -4.64 16.09 -0.17
N LEU A 239 -5.46 15.08 -0.47
CA LEU A 239 -6.58 15.23 -1.39
C LEU A 239 -7.66 16.16 -0.80
N ALA A 240 -8.05 15.95 0.45
CA ALA A 240 -9.05 16.75 1.15
C ALA A 240 -8.62 18.19 1.43
N SER A 241 -7.31 18.47 1.51
CA SER A 241 -6.79 19.84 1.66
C SER A 241 -6.56 20.54 0.31
N GLY A 242 -6.84 19.88 -0.83
CA GLY A 242 -6.59 20.44 -2.16
C GLY A 242 -5.11 20.64 -2.49
N VAL A 243 -4.20 19.94 -1.78
CA VAL A 243 -2.75 20.03 -1.98
C VAL A 243 -2.28 18.98 -2.99
N SER A 244 -1.23 19.32 -3.76
CA SER A 244 -0.64 18.43 -4.78
C SER A 244 -0.37 17.02 -4.25
N SER A 245 -0.99 16.03 -4.89
CA SER A 245 -1.01 14.62 -4.51
C SER A 245 0.28 13.85 -4.89
N ALA A 246 1.23 14.51 -5.56
CA ALA A 246 2.42 13.86 -6.13
C ALA A 246 3.31 13.19 -5.07
N LEU A 247 3.56 13.88 -3.95
CA LEU A 247 4.40 13.33 -2.87
C LEU A 247 3.76 12.12 -2.20
N VAL A 248 2.43 12.12 -2.05
CA VAL A 248 1.75 10.99 -1.42
C VAL A 248 1.63 9.81 -2.35
N GLY A 249 1.57 10.05 -3.67
CA GLY A 249 1.61 8.97 -4.66
C GLY A 249 2.84 8.09 -4.51
N VAL A 250 3.99 8.68 -4.18
CA VAL A 250 5.21 7.95 -3.85
C VAL A 250 5.01 7.09 -2.60
N MET A 251 4.45 7.62 -1.51
CA MET A 251 4.26 6.87 -0.26
C MET A 251 3.32 5.67 -0.39
N ILE A 252 2.29 5.77 -1.22
CA ILE A 252 1.39 4.66 -1.54
C ILE A 252 2.12 3.61 -2.39
N ALA A 253 2.88 4.06 -3.39
CA ALA A 253 3.66 3.16 -4.24
C ALA A 253 4.78 2.44 -3.45
N VAL A 254 5.39 3.09 -2.46
CA VAL A 254 6.37 2.49 -1.53
C VAL A 254 5.80 1.26 -0.85
N ALA A 255 4.54 1.30 -0.44
CA ALA A 255 3.89 0.20 0.27
C ALA A 255 3.41 -0.93 -0.66
N LEU A 256 3.27 -0.70 -1.97
CA LEU A 256 2.62 -1.63 -2.89
C LEU A 256 3.55 -2.23 -3.95
N VAL A 257 4.40 -1.42 -4.58
CA VAL A 257 5.24 -1.86 -5.71
C VAL A 257 6.28 -2.91 -5.29
N PRO A 258 7.10 -2.71 -4.24
CA PRO A 258 8.12 -3.69 -3.88
C PRO A 258 7.55 -5.03 -3.43
N PRO A 259 6.50 -5.11 -2.57
CA PRO A 259 5.89 -6.40 -2.24
C PRO A 259 5.34 -7.11 -3.49
N ALA A 260 4.68 -6.40 -4.40
CA ALA A 260 4.18 -6.98 -5.65
C ALA A 260 5.31 -7.48 -6.56
N ALA A 261 6.39 -6.71 -6.71
CA ALA A 261 7.57 -7.15 -7.46
C ALA A 261 8.26 -8.36 -6.81
N THR A 262 8.31 -8.39 -5.48
CA THR A 262 8.87 -9.52 -4.71
C THR A 262 8.06 -10.80 -4.93
N VAL A 263 6.72 -10.71 -4.98
CA VAL A 263 5.87 -11.85 -5.37
C VAL A 263 6.25 -12.34 -6.77
N GLY A 264 6.44 -11.43 -7.73
CA GLY A 264 6.86 -11.79 -9.09
C GLY A 264 8.21 -12.51 -9.11
N ILE A 265 9.22 -12.00 -8.40
CA ILE A 265 10.54 -12.64 -8.26
C ILE A 265 10.40 -14.04 -7.61
N ALA A 266 9.60 -14.14 -6.56
CA ALA A 266 9.38 -15.40 -5.86
C ALA A 266 8.75 -16.48 -6.76
N ILE A 267 7.77 -16.09 -7.59
CA ILE A 267 7.17 -16.96 -8.62
C ILE A 267 8.26 -17.40 -9.62
N ALA A 268 9.09 -16.48 -10.10
CA ALA A 268 10.15 -16.77 -11.06
C ALA A 268 11.22 -17.74 -10.51
N TRP A 269 11.46 -17.73 -9.20
CA TRP A 269 12.38 -18.65 -8.50
C TRP A 269 11.70 -19.91 -7.95
N GLY A 270 10.37 -20.03 -8.03
CA GLY A 270 9.63 -21.16 -7.46
C GLY A 270 9.57 -21.16 -5.92
N ASN A 271 9.89 -20.03 -5.28
CA ASN A 271 9.83 -19.91 -3.82
C ASN A 271 8.40 -19.55 -3.39
N THR A 272 7.60 -20.57 -3.10
CA THR A 272 6.18 -20.42 -2.70
C THR A 272 6.02 -19.69 -1.37
N ALA A 273 6.89 -19.93 -0.39
CA ALA A 273 6.83 -19.28 0.90
C ALA A 273 7.01 -17.76 0.77
N LEU A 274 8.02 -17.32 0.01
CA LEU A 274 8.27 -15.90 -0.28
C LEU A 274 7.12 -15.26 -1.07
N ALA A 275 6.55 -15.98 -2.03
CA ALA A 275 5.42 -15.51 -2.82
C ALA A 275 4.17 -15.30 -1.95
N VAL A 276 3.86 -16.25 -1.07
CA VAL A 276 2.72 -16.14 -0.15
C VAL A 276 2.96 -15.04 0.89
N GLY A 277 4.13 -14.99 1.52
CA GLY A 277 4.45 -13.97 2.52
C GLY A 277 4.37 -12.54 1.96
N SER A 278 5.02 -12.30 0.81
CA SER A 278 5.02 -10.99 0.16
C SER A 278 3.64 -10.64 -0.43
N GLY A 279 2.88 -11.65 -0.87
CA GLY A 279 1.51 -11.47 -1.38
C GLY A 279 0.53 -11.08 -0.29
N VAL A 280 0.64 -11.71 0.88
CA VAL A 280 -0.16 -11.32 2.06
C VAL A 280 0.24 -9.92 2.54
N LEU A 281 1.53 -9.60 2.57
CA LEU A 281 1.99 -8.24 2.89
C LEU A 281 1.41 -7.19 1.93
N LEU A 282 1.42 -7.47 0.62
CA LEU A 282 0.79 -6.62 -0.40
C LEU A 282 -0.70 -6.40 -0.09
N LEU A 283 -1.44 -7.47 0.21
CA LEU A 283 -2.86 -7.38 0.54
C LEU A 283 -3.12 -6.59 1.83
N VAL A 284 -2.34 -6.84 2.88
CA VAL A 284 -2.44 -6.09 4.14
C VAL A 284 -2.20 -4.61 3.90
N ASN A 285 -1.16 -4.24 3.13
CA ASN A 285 -0.84 -2.86 2.83
C ASN A 285 -1.98 -2.19 2.03
N LEU A 286 -2.48 -2.86 0.98
CA LEU A 286 -3.59 -2.37 0.17
C LEU A 286 -4.84 -2.13 1.02
N LEU A 287 -5.23 -3.09 1.86
CA LEU A 287 -6.41 -2.96 2.72
C LEU A 287 -6.22 -1.87 3.78
N SER A 288 -5.02 -1.75 4.33
CA SER A 288 -4.69 -0.76 5.36
C SER A 288 -4.72 0.67 4.82
N ILE A 289 -4.19 0.89 3.61
CA ILE A 289 -4.25 2.19 2.93
C ILE A 289 -5.73 2.62 2.76
N ASN A 290 -6.57 1.73 2.22
CA ASN A 290 -8.00 2.00 2.03
C ASN A 290 -8.72 2.23 3.37
N LEU A 291 -8.39 1.45 4.40
CA LEU A 291 -8.98 1.60 5.74
C LEU A 291 -8.61 2.95 6.36
N ALA A 292 -7.33 3.33 6.31
CA ALA A 292 -6.87 4.60 6.88
C ALA A 292 -7.50 5.79 6.16
N ALA A 293 -7.50 5.78 4.83
CA ALA A 293 -8.16 6.83 4.04
C ALA A 293 -9.65 6.95 4.38
N LEU A 294 -10.35 5.81 4.51
CA LEU A 294 -11.77 5.78 4.89
C LEU A 294 -12.01 6.34 6.30
N LEU A 295 -11.18 5.97 7.28
CA LEU A 295 -11.31 6.44 8.66
C LEU A 295 -11.02 7.93 8.78
N VAL A 296 -10.01 8.42 8.06
CA VAL A 296 -9.63 9.84 8.08
C VAL A 296 -10.70 10.70 7.41
N LEU A 297 -11.26 10.30 6.26
CA LEU A 297 -12.40 11.00 5.66
C LEU A 297 -13.58 11.11 6.63
N TRP A 298 -13.86 10.03 7.34
CA TRP A 298 -14.93 10.01 8.32
C TRP A 298 -14.65 10.92 9.53
N TYR A 299 -13.38 10.95 9.98
CA TYR A 299 -12.91 11.83 11.04
C TYR A 299 -13.00 13.31 10.62
N MET A 300 -12.63 13.62 9.38
CA MET A 300 -12.67 14.97 8.81
C MET A 300 -14.09 15.51 8.59
N GLY A 301 -15.12 14.68 8.71
CA GLY A 301 -16.52 15.12 8.65
C GLY A 301 -17.16 15.01 7.25
N TYR A 302 -16.48 14.40 6.28
CA TYR A 302 -17.06 13.96 5.01
C TYR A 302 -18.08 12.84 5.28
N ARG A 303 -19.29 13.22 5.71
CA ARG A 303 -20.40 12.33 6.07
C ARG A 303 -21.57 12.57 5.11
N PRO A 304 -22.23 11.54 4.55
CA PRO A 304 -23.35 11.75 3.62
C PRO A 304 -24.45 12.63 4.23
N GLU A 305 -24.89 13.64 3.49
CA GLU A 305 -25.88 14.71 3.81
C GLU A 305 -27.19 14.24 4.48
N LYS A 306 -27.55 12.95 4.42
CA LYS A 306 -28.85 12.44 4.85
C LYS A 306 -28.84 11.75 6.22
N TRP A 307 -28.04 12.24 7.17
CA TRP A 307 -28.00 11.69 8.53
C TRP A 307 -29.26 11.95 9.36
N PHE A 308 -30.04 12.97 9.03
CA PHE A 308 -31.28 13.26 9.76
C PHE A 308 -32.46 12.33 9.42
N ARG A 309 -32.30 11.35 8.50
CA ARG A 309 -33.42 10.49 8.08
C ARG A 309 -33.20 8.98 7.95
N ILE A 310 -32.01 8.39 8.07
CA ILE A 310 -31.89 6.91 7.92
C ILE A 310 -30.77 6.26 8.77
N GLU A 311 -31.14 5.43 9.75
CA GLU A 311 -30.26 4.49 10.49
C GLU A 311 -29.48 3.49 9.60
N GLN A 312 -29.80 3.42 8.30
CA GLN A 312 -29.14 2.56 7.32
C GLN A 312 -27.78 3.11 6.83
N THR A 313 -27.55 4.42 6.93
CA THR A 313 -26.33 5.08 6.43
C THR A 313 -25.10 4.70 7.27
N ARG A 314 -25.22 4.75 8.61
CA ARG A 314 -24.15 4.34 9.54
C ARG A 314 -23.82 2.85 9.42
N LYS A 315 -24.83 2.00 9.19
CA LYS A 315 -24.65 0.54 9.06
C LYS A 315 -23.76 0.15 7.88
N THR A 316 -23.84 0.85 6.75
CA THR A 316 -23.04 0.50 5.56
C THR A 316 -21.56 0.82 5.76
N PHE A 317 -21.25 2.00 6.30
CA PHE A 317 -19.88 2.41 6.62
C PHE A 317 -19.25 1.49 7.66
N VAL A 318 -19.95 1.27 8.79
CA VAL A 318 -19.46 0.39 9.88
C VAL A 318 -19.25 -1.04 9.37
N LYS A 319 -20.13 -1.55 8.51
CA LYS A 319 -19.95 -2.88 7.90
C LYS A 319 -18.67 -2.94 7.04
N ARG A 320 -18.39 -1.93 6.21
CA ARG A 320 -17.16 -1.91 5.38
C ARG A 320 -15.90 -1.79 6.22
N VAL A 321 -15.88 -0.89 7.20
CA VAL A 321 -14.77 -0.76 8.16
C VAL A 321 -14.56 -2.08 8.91
N GLY A 322 -15.63 -2.72 9.38
CA GLY A 322 -15.58 -4.02 10.04
C GLY A 322 -15.02 -5.12 9.13
N VAL A 323 -15.44 -5.18 7.86
CA VAL A 323 -14.88 -6.14 6.88
C VAL A 323 -13.40 -5.88 6.66
N LEU A 324 -12.96 -4.64 6.44
CA LEU A 324 -11.55 -4.30 6.24
C LEU A 324 -10.71 -4.68 7.47
N LEU A 325 -11.16 -4.32 8.68
CA LEU A 325 -10.47 -4.66 9.93
C LEU A 325 -10.36 -6.17 10.14
N ILE A 326 -11.44 -6.92 9.91
CA ILE A 326 -11.44 -8.38 10.04
C ILE A 326 -10.51 -9.00 8.99
N SER A 327 -10.56 -8.53 7.73
CA SER A 327 -9.68 -9.01 6.66
C SER A 327 -8.21 -8.75 6.99
N ILE A 328 -7.86 -7.55 7.46
CA ILE A 328 -6.49 -7.22 7.90
C ILE A 328 -6.09 -8.12 9.06
N LEU A 329 -6.93 -8.28 10.08
CA LEU A 329 -6.61 -9.11 11.25
C LEU A 329 -6.41 -10.58 10.89
N ILE A 330 -7.25 -11.14 10.01
CA ILE A 330 -7.09 -12.53 9.52
C ILE A 330 -5.80 -12.67 8.72
N LEU A 331 -5.51 -11.75 7.80
CA LEU A 331 -4.30 -11.78 6.98
C LEU A 331 -3.04 -11.58 7.82
N SER A 332 -3.05 -10.63 8.75
CA SER A 332 -1.95 -10.39 9.69
C SER A 332 -1.73 -11.57 10.63
N ALA A 333 -2.80 -12.21 11.13
CA ALA A 333 -2.68 -13.42 11.92
C ALA A 333 -2.04 -14.55 11.09
N PHE A 334 -2.55 -14.80 9.87
CA PHE A 334 -1.99 -15.78 8.94
C PHE A 334 -0.52 -15.52 8.65
N LEU A 335 -0.17 -14.26 8.37
CA LEU A 335 1.19 -13.83 8.12
C LEU A 335 2.08 -14.07 9.35
N GLY A 336 1.60 -13.75 10.55
CA GLY A 336 2.27 -14.04 11.81
C GLY A 336 2.55 -15.54 11.98
N THR A 337 1.61 -16.42 11.62
CA THR A 337 1.81 -17.88 11.69
C THR A 337 2.88 -18.37 10.72
N VAL A 338 2.83 -17.91 9.46
CA VAL A 338 3.81 -18.28 8.42
C VAL A 338 5.21 -17.80 8.82
N THR A 339 5.31 -16.55 9.26
CA THR A 339 6.58 -15.95 9.67
C THR A 339 7.15 -16.57 10.92
N PHE A 340 6.33 -16.85 11.93
CA PHE A 340 6.81 -17.51 13.14
C PHE A 340 7.37 -18.89 12.83
N SER A 341 6.73 -19.63 11.91
CA SER A 341 7.26 -20.90 11.43
C SER A 341 8.58 -20.73 10.68
N SER A 342 8.72 -19.72 9.82
CA SER A 342 9.97 -19.46 9.09
C SER A 342 11.10 -18.96 10.00
N TYR A 343 10.78 -18.16 11.02
CA TYR A 343 11.76 -17.65 11.99
C TYR A 343 12.37 -18.79 12.80
N GLN A 344 11.55 -19.72 13.29
CA GLN A 344 12.05 -20.91 13.99
C GLN A 344 13.00 -21.72 13.10
N THR A 345 12.63 -21.97 11.84
CA THR A 345 13.48 -22.71 10.89
C THR A 345 14.84 -22.04 10.68
N ALA A 346 14.88 -20.72 10.44
CA ALA A 346 16.13 -19.99 10.23
C ALA A 346 17.04 -19.98 11.48
N THR A 347 16.46 -19.82 12.68
CA THR A 347 17.23 -19.91 13.93
C THR A 347 17.75 -21.32 14.20
N SER A 348 16.97 -22.34 13.84
CA SER A 348 17.38 -23.75 13.96
C SER A 348 18.55 -24.06 13.03
N GLU A 349 18.53 -23.61 11.78
CA GLU A 349 19.67 -23.80 10.85
C GLU A 349 20.96 -23.16 11.36
N GLN A 350 20.88 -21.92 11.84
CA GLN A 350 22.05 -21.22 12.35
C GLN A 350 22.57 -21.85 13.65
N SER A 351 21.67 -22.33 14.52
CA SER A 351 22.05 -23.08 15.72
C SER A 351 22.69 -24.42 15.37
N ILE A 352 22.13 -25.15 14.39
CA ILE A 352 22.70 -26.41 13.88
C ILE A 352 24.09 -26.16 13.29
N GLN A 353 24.27 -25.14 12.45
CA GLN A 353 25.58 -24.82 11.87
C GLN A 353 26.61 -24.43 12.94
N ASN A 354 26.22 -23.62 13.93
CA ASN A 354 27.10 -23.22 15.02
C ASN A 354 27.49 -24.41 15.91
N ASP A 355 26.55 -25.29 16.23
CA ASP A 355 26.84 -26.48 17.04
C ASP A 355 27.69 -27.51 16.26
N ILE A 356 27.46 -27.69 14.95
CA ILE A 356 28.34 -28.53 14.11
C ILE A 356 29.77 -27.97 14.12
N ARG A 357 29.94 -26.65 13.96
CA ARG A 357 31.27 -26.02 14.06
C ARG A 357 31.88 -26.21 15.44
N SER A 358 31.11 -26.00 16.51
CA SER A 358 31.58 -26.19 17.88
C SER A 358 32.04 -27.63 18.17
N ILE A 359 31.39 -28.64 17.57
CA ILE A 359 31.82 -30.03 17.69
C ILE A 359 33.12 -30.25 16.94
N LEU A 360 33.26 -29.70 15.72
CA LEU A 360 34.46 -29.84 14.89
C LEU A 360 35.67 -29.05 15.44
N ASP A 361 35.44 -28.01 16.23
CA ASP A 361 36.48 -27.25 16.92
C ASP A 361 37.06 -27.99 18.16
N GLU A 362 36.49 -29.14 18.56
CA GLU A 362 37.05 -29.94 19.65
C GLU A 362 38.43 -30.51 19.28
N PRO A 363 39.37 -30.64 20.24
CA PRO A 363 40.75 -31.10 19.97
C PRO A 363 40.84 -32.48 19.30
N VAL A 364 39.80 -33.30 19.44
CA VAL A 364 39.70 -34.65 18.86
C VAL A 364 39.36 -34.61 17.36
N TYR A 365 38.80 -33.50 16.87
CA TYR A 365 38.36 -33.34 15.48
C TYR A 365 39.04 -32.18 14.75
N SER A 366 40.12 -31.62 15.28
CA SER A 366 40.81 -30.44 14.72
C SER A 366 41.33 -30.60 13.28
N GLU A 367 41.46 -31.84 12.80
CA GLU A 367 41.86 -32.14 11.42
C GLU A 367 40.67 -32.19 10.44
N PHE A 368 39.43 -32.12 10.94
CA PHE A 368 38.21 -32.14 10.15
C PHE A 368 37.71 -30.72 9.89
N VAL A 369 37.41 -30.41 8.63
CA VAL A 369 36.96 -29.07 8.21
C VAL A 369 35.52 -29.14 7.74
N LEU A 370 34.64 -28.29 8.28
CA LEU A 370 33.28 -28.17 7.76
C LEU A 370 33.31 -27.52 6.38
N LEU A 371 32.96 -28.27 5.34
CA LEU A 371 32.91 -27.77 3.96
C LEU A 371 31.56 -27.13 3.66
N GLU A 372 30.47 -27.87 3.94
CA GLU A 372 29.12 -27.44 3.57
C GLU A 372 28.08 -28.11 4.48
N VAL A 373 26.97 -27.41 4.75
CA VAL A 373 25.78 -27.99 5.38
C VAL A 373 24.60 -27.72 4.46
N GLN A 374 23.99 -28.79 3.94
CA GLN A 374 22.82 -28.72 3.07
C GLN A 374 21.57 -29.17 3.83
N PHE A 375 20.52 -28.37 3.76
CA PHE A 375 19.22 -28.68 4.36
C PHE A 375 18.22 -29.05 3.25
N GLU A 376 17.63 -30.24 3.35
CA GLU A 376 16.45 -30.61 2.55
C GLU A 376 15.21 -30.45 3.41
N TYR A 377 14.16 -29.82 2.88
CA TYR A 377 12.94 -29.48 3.61
C TYR A 377 11.79 -30.42 3.26
N SER A 378 10.88 -30.64 4.23
CA SER A 378 9.62 -31.34 3.97
C SER A 378 8.71 -30.53 3.03
N GLU A 379 7.96 -31.20 2.16
CA GLU A 379 7.06 -30.60 1.14
C GLU A 379 5.86 -29.79 1.69
N ASN A 380 5.83 -29.46 2.99
CA ASN A 380 4.71 -28.78 3.60
C ASN A 380 4.80 -27.25 3.38
N LEU A 381 3.87 -26.69 2.59
CA LEU A 381 3.87 -25.28 2.17
C LEU A 381 3.85 -24.26 3.33
N LEU A 382 3.28 -24.63 4.47
CA LEU A 382 3.06 -23.71 5.60
C LEU A 382 4.15 -23.80 6.68
N ALA A 383 4.96 -24.86 6.67
CA ALA A 383 6.00 -25.11 7.66
C ALA A 383 7.16 -25.88 7.02
N GLN A 384 8.01 -25.16 6.26
CA GLN A 384 9.26 -25.72 5.76
C GLN A 384 10.18 -25.99 6.95
N ARG A 385 10.32 -27.26 7.32
CA ARG A 385 11.24 -27.72 8.36
C ARG A 385 12.25 -28.68 7.72
N PRO A 386 13.53 -28.65 8.14
CA PRO A 386 14.57 -29.49 7.55
C PRO A 386 14.27 -30.97 7.86
N SER A 387 13.88 -31.74 6.84
CA SER A 387 13.63 -33.18 6.94
C SER A 387 14.90 -34.01 6.86
N LYS A 388 15.94 -33.47 6.22
CA LYS A 388 17.25 -34.10 6.13
C LYS A 388 18.35 -33.05 6.15
N VAL A 389 19.42 -33.32 6.89
CA VAL A 389 20.62 -32.48 6.95
C VAL A 389 21.78 -33.29 6.38
N THR A 390 22.37 -32.81 5.29
CA THR A 390 23.59 -33.38 4.73
C THR A 390 24.78 -32.52 5.14
N ILE A 391 25.70 -33.10 5.91
CA ILE A 391 26.90 -32.42 6.42
C ILE A 391 28.09 -32.92 5.61
N LEU A 392 28.78 -32.01 4.93
CA LEU A 392 29.96 -32.30 4.15
C LEU A 392 31.20 -31.90 4.95
N ILE A 393 32.02 -32.89 5.30
CA ILE A 393 33.19 -32.71 6.16
C ILE A 393 34.45 -33.10 5.35
N GLY A 394 35.41 -32.19 5.29
CA GLY A 394 36.75 -32.47 4.80
C GLY A 394 37.52 -33.26 5.84
N ALA A 395 38.10 -34.40 5.46
CA ALA A 395 38.86 -35.27 6.35
C ALA A 395 40.25 -35.59 5.78
N PRO A 396 41.28 -35.77 6.62
CA PRO A 396 42.59 -36.26 6.20
C PRO A 396 42.51 -37.74 5.75
N ARG A 397 43.55 -38.24 5.09
CA ARG A 397 43.65 -39.66 4.71
C ARG A 397 43.79 -40.53 5.97
N GLY A 398 42.71 -41.17 6.43
CA GLY A 398 42.71 -42.01 7.63
C GLY A 398 41.37 -42.69 7.91
N GLU A 399 41.29 -43.38 9.06
CA GLU A 399 40.06 -44.00 9.55
C GLU A 399 39.05 -42.93 10.01
N ILE A 400 37.82 -43.06 9.53
CA ILE A 400 36.71 -42.18 9.89
C ILE A 400 36.28 -42.52 11.33
N PRO A 401 36.19 -41.55 12.25
CA PRO A 401 35.74 -41.80 13.61
C PRO A 401 34.29 -42.32 13.59
N PRO A 402 34.00 -43.51 14.15
CA PRO A 402 32.64 -44.07 14.12
C PRO A 402 31.64 -43.22 14.94
N GLU A 403 32.10 -42.48 15.94
CA GLU A 403 31.25 -41.75 16.90
C GLU A 403 30.81 -40.35 16.45
N LEU A 404 31.49 -39.76 15.46
CA LEU A 404 31.20 -38.38 15.02
C LEU A 404 29.81 -38.28 14.36
N GLY A 405 29.43 -39.28 13.57
CA GLY A 405 28.11 -39.35 12.93
C GLY A 405 26.98 -39.43 13.96
N ASP A 406 27.13 -40.28 14.96
CA ASP A 406 26.12 -40.48 16.02
C ASP A 406 26.00 -39.25 16.94
N ARG A 407 27.12 -38.59 17.28
CA ARG A 407 27.11 -37.33 18.03
C ARG A 407 26.40 -36.21 17.26
N LEU A 408 26.71 -36.03 15.97
CA LEU A 408 26.08 -35.02 15.13
C LEU A 408 24.57 -35.30 14.97
N ASN A 409 24.20 -36.56 14.78
CA ASN A 409 22.80 -36.98 14.70
C ASN A 409 22.03 -36.67 15.99
N THR A 410 22.57 -37.07 17.15
CA THR A 410 21.95 -36.82 18.46
C THR A 410 21.78 -35.32 18.71
N ARG A 411 22.81 -34.52 18.38
CA ARG A 411 22.77 -33.08 18.62
C ARG A 411 21.79 -32.35 17.71
N ILE A 412 21.70 -32.75 16.45
CA ILE A 412 20.75 -32.18 15.50
C ILE A 412 19.31 -32.54 15.89
N ASP A 413 19.07 -33.76 16.35
CA ASP A 413 17.76 -34.20 16.84
C ASP A 413 17.31 -33.42 18.09
N GLU A 414 18.24 -33.12 19.02
CA GLU A 414 17.97 -32.28 20.20
C GLU A 414 17.56 -30.85 19.82
N ILE A 415 18.29 -30.22 18.88
CA ILE A 415 18.00 -28.85 18.43
C ILE A 415 16.71 -28.80 17.61
N ALA A 416 16.48 -29.79 16.76
CA ALA A 416 15.28 -29.89 15.94
C ALA A 416 14.04 -30.33 16.74
N GLY A 417 14.22 -30.85 17.96
CA GLY A 417 13.16 -31.39 18.82
C GLY A 417 12.43 -32.59 18.22
N ARG A 418 13.05 -33.27 17.24
CA ARG A 418 12.50 -34.39 16.47
C ARG A 418 13.62 -35.13 15.75
N ASN A 419 13.33 -36.35 15.29
CA ASN A 419 14.26 -37.08 14.44
C ASN A 419 14.36 -36.45 13.04
N VAL A 420 15.57 -36.05 12.66
CA VAL A 420 15.91 -35.51 11.34
C VAL A 420 16.90 -36.47 10.69
N ALA A 421 16.71 -36.79 9.40
CA ALA A 421 17.64 -37.68 8.73
C ALA A 421 19.01 -36.96 8.58
N VAL A 422 20.02 -37.38 9.34
CA VAL A 422 21.37 -36.80 9.22
C VAL A 422 22.24 -37.69 8.33
N GLN A 423 22.82 -37.09 7.30
CA GLN A 423 23.77 -37.74 6.41
C GLN A 423 25.12 -37.04 6.48
N VAL A 424 26.11 -37.67 7.10
CA VAL A 424 27.48 -37.15 7.14
C VAL A 424 28.26 -37.73 5.95
N ARG A 425 28.86 -36.86 5.14
CA ARG A 425 29.68 -37.22 3.98
C ARG A 425 31.10 -36.72 4.19
N TYR A 426 32.05 -37.65 4.11
CA TYR A 426 33.48 -37.35 4.24
C TYR A 426 34.10 -37.18 2.86
N LEU A 427 34.77 -36.06 2.63
CA LEU A 427 35.59 -35.81 1.44
C LEU A 427 37.05 -35.76 1.86
N THR A 428 37.89 -36.57 1.22
CA THR A 428 39.33 -36.50 1.44
C THR A 428 39.88 -35.22 0.80
N VAL A 429 40.43 -34.33 1.62
CA VAL A 429 41.07 -33.10 1.14
C VAL A 429 42.57 -33.34 1.01
N GLN A 430 43.14 -32.99 -0.13
CA GLN A 430 44.58 -33.03 -0.36
C GLN A 430 45.06 -31.60 -0.62
N GLU A 431 45.73 -31.01 0.36
CA GLU A 431 46.43 -29.75 0.15
C GLU A 431 47.73 -30.03 -0.61
N PRO A 432 47.99 -29.38 -1.76
CA PRO A 432 49.30 -29.43 -2.39
C PRO A 432 50.30 -28.71 -1.47
N GLY A 433 51.36 -29.44 -1.07
CA GLY A 433 52.45 -28.92 -0.23
C GLY A 433 53.39 -27.97 -0.94
#